data_AF-A0AAD6L4H1-F1
#
_entry.id   AF-A0AAD6L4H1-F1
#
_cell.length_a   1.000
_cell.length_b   1.000
_cell.length_c   1.000
_cell.angle_alpha   90.00
_cell.angle_beta   90.00
_cell.angle_gamma   90.00
#
_symmetry.space_group_name_H-M   'P 1'
#
loop_
_entity.id
_entity.type
_entity.pdbx_description
1 polymer ?
#
loop_
_entity_poly.entity_id
_entity_poly.type
_entity_poly.pdbx_seq_one_letter_code
_entity_poly.pdbx_strand_id
1 'polypeptide(L)'
;MQELNNERVHTNNSDSINRHDAEAHLAPRKLKTNGNLNYFEDIEAMELDLRLRAQKEEIHILHGQIAAACLRELQLLDEKYILERKFSYLRMAIDEKKTEAITSASNELARRKGDLEENLQLTHDLKVVDDERYIFVSSLLGLLADYGIWPHVVNASAISNSVKLLHDELQWKIKTSHDRIRELSSVLGSKNGSSSHDIDNPVSGILTGQIIHPSMGQHGTSASNHHIAEQQIWN
;
A
#
# COMPACT_ATOMS: atom_id res chain seq x y z
N MET A 1 -33.38 17.72 1.90
CA MET A 1 -33.42 19.10 1.37
C MET A 1 -34.28 19.07 0.12
N GLN A 2 -35.39 19.80 0.21
CA GLN A 2 -36.50 19.92 -0.74
C GLN A 2 -36.12 20.68 -2.02
N GLU A 3 -36.92 20.46 -3.07
CA GLU A 3 -37.56 21.43 -4.00
C GLU A 3 -37.69 20.79 -5.40
N LEU A 4 -38.85 20.28 -5.82
CA LEU A 4 -40.12 20.91 -6.24
C LEU A 4 -40.08 21.58 -7.62
N ASN A 5 -40.87 20.97 -8.52
CA ASN A 5 -41.77 21.53 -9.53
C ASN A 5 -41.24 22.60 -10.49
N ASN A 6 -41.35 22.31 -11.80
CA ASN A 6 -41.54 23.37 -12.79
C ASN A 6 -42.85 23.18 -13.53
N GLU A 7 -43.75 24.10 -13.24
CA GLU A 7 -45.13 24.21 -13.66
C GLU A 7 -45.19 24.82 -15.07
N ARG A 8 -45.98 24.18 -15.93
CA ARG A 8 -46.31 24.61 -17.29
C ARG A 8 -47.22 25.84 -17.21
N VAL A 9 -46.72 27.00 -17.63
CA VAL A 9 -47.55 28.19 -17.83
C VAL A 9 -47.99 28.27 -19.28
N HIS A 10 -49.28 28.01 -19.49
CA HIS A 10 -50.04 28.44 -20.65
C HIS A 10 -50.36 29.93 -20.51
N THR A 11 -50.08 30.72 -21.54
CA THR A 11 -50.74 32.03 -21.73
C THR A 11 -51.44 32.02 -23.06
N ASN A 12 -52.76 31.82 -22.98
CA ASN A 12 -53.71 32.15 -24.03
C ASN A 12 -53.86 33.69 -24.05
N ASN A 13 -53.86 34.29 -25.23
CA ASN A 13 -54.51 35.58 -25.44
C ASN A 13 -55.21 35.53 -26.80
N SER A 14 -56.52 35.37 -26.75
CA SER A 14 -57.45 35.73 -27.80
C SER A 14 -57.88 37.18 -27.53
N ASP A 15 -57.92 38.04 -28.55
CA ASP A 15 -59.14 38.83 -28.74
C ASP A 15 -59.26 39.42 -30.15
N SER A 16 -60.44 39.21 -30.70
CA SER A 16 -60.95 39.75 -31.94
C SER A 16 -61.32 41.23 -31.80
N ILE A 17 -61.13 42.04 -32.85
CA ILE A 17 -62.05 43.15 -33.10
C ILE A 17 -62.22 43.42 -34.60
N ASN A 18 -63.44 43.16 -35.02
CA ASN A 18 -64.08 43.50 -36.27
C ASN A 18 -64.51 44.97 -36.21
N ARG A 19 -64.32 45.78 -37.26
CA ARG A 19 -65.01 47.08 -37.45
C ARG A 19 -64.81 47.67 -38.87
N HIS A 20 -65.85 47.46 -39.67
CA HIS A 20 -66.50 48.37 -40.63
C HIS A 20 -65.73 48.88 -41.86
N ASP A 21 -65.98 48.20 -42.97
CA ASP A 21 -66.16 48.83 -44.27
C ASP A 21 -67.31 49.85 -44.19
N ALA A 22 -66.96 51.13 -44.24
CA ALA A 22 -67.90 52.22 -44.50
C ALA A 22 -67.54 52.82 -45.86
N GLU A 23 -68.22 52.33 -46.89
CA GLU A 23 -68.25 52.86 -48.25
C GLU A 23 -68.85 54.28 -48.21
N ALA A 24 -67.97 55.28 -48.11
CA ALA A 24 -68.34 56.69 -48.23
C ALA A 24 -68.10 57.15 -49.67
N HIS A 25 -69.14 57.08 -50.50
CA HIS A 25 -69.22 57.82 -51.76
C HIS A 25 -69.11 59.33 -51.48
N LEU A 26 -67.98 59.95 -51.83
CA LEU A 26 -67.87 61.40 -51.92
C LEU A 26 -67.35 61.79 -53.31
N ALA A 27 -68.27 62.34 -54.11
CA ALA A 27 -68.01 62.94 -55.40
C ALA A 27 -67.05 64.15 -55.30
N PRO A 28 -66.27 64.45 -56.35
CA PRO A 28 -65.20 65.43 -56.29
C PRO A 28 -65.76 66.86 -56.38
N ARG A 29 -65.72 67.62 -55.29
CA ARG A 29 -65.99 69.06 -55.31
C ARG A 29 -64.70 69.82 -55.60
N LYS A 30 -64.50 70.16 -56.87
CA LYS A 30 -63.52 71.17 -57.31
C LYS A 30 -63.81 72.51 -56.62
N LEU A 31 -62.86 73.03 -55.84
CA LEU A 31 -62.74 74.45 -55.56
C LEU A 31 -61.26 74.86 -55.62
N LYS A 32 -60.98 75.76 -56.56
CA LYS A 32 -59.70 76.38 -56.88
C LYS A 32 -59.45 77.50 -55.86
N THR A 33 -58.23 77.63 -55.32
CA THR A 33 -57.55 78.87 -54.83
C THR A 33 -56.68 78.61 -53.57
N ASN A 34 -55.35 78.45 -53.72
CA ASN A 34 -54.31 79.38 -53.20
C ASN A 34 -52.89 78.81 -53.40
N GLY A 35 -52.04 79.54 -54.13
CA GLY A 35 -50.68 79.12 -54.52
C GLY A 35 -49.59 79.24 -53.43
N ASN A 36 -49.94 79.18 -52.15
CA ASN A 36 -48.96 79.27 -51.03
C ASN A 36 -49.01 78.07 -50.05
N LEU A 37 -49.94 77.12 -50.24
CA LEU A 37 -50.01 75.89 -49.41
C LEU A 37 -48.98 74.83 -49.87
N ASN A 38 -48.72 74.78 -51.18
CA ASN A 38 -47.81 73.81 -51.79
C ASN A 38 -46.34 73.94 -51.36
N TYR A 39 -45.89 75.11 -50.88
CA TYR A 39 -44.49 75.31 -50.51
C TYR A 39 -44.20 74.88 -49.05
N PHE A 40 -45.17 75.02 -48.15
CA PHE A 40 -45.05 74.58 -46.76
C PHE A 40 -45.17 73.06 -46.63
N GLU A 41 -46.12 72.47 -47.38
CA GLU A 41 -46.32 71.01 -47.45
C GLU A 41 -45.11 70.30 -48.08
N ASP A 42 -44.42 70.94 -49.03
CA ASP A 42 -43.18 70.44 -49.65
C ASP A 42 -41.98 70.47 -48.67
N ILE A 43 -41.91 71.48 -47.78
CA ILE A 43 -40.88 71.56 -46.73
C ILE A 43 -41.10 70.49 -45.65
N GLU A 44 -42.33 70.30 -45.18
CA GLU A 44 -42.67 69.27 -44.18
C GLU A 44 -42.44 67.85 -44.72
N ALA A 45 -42.78 67.61 -45.99
CA ALA A 45 -42.48 66.36 -46.68
C ALA A 45 -40.96 66.11 -46.81
N MET A 46 -40.18 67.15 -47.09
CA MET A 46 -38.72 67.07 -47.17
C MET A 46 -38.07 66.77 -45.81
N GLU A 47 -38.57 67.36 -44.72
CA GLU A 47 -38.09 67.07 -43.36
C GLU A 47 -38.44 65.64 -42.92
N LEU A 48 -39.65 65.16 -43.23
CA LEU A 48 -40.07 63.78 -43.00
C LEU A 48 -39.20 62.77 -43.77
N ASP A 49 -38.86 63.05 -45.02
CA ASP A 49 -37.97 62.21 -45.82
C ASP A 49 -36.54 62.17 -45.24
N LEU A 50 -36.02 63.29 -44.74
CA LEU A 50 -34.72 63.33 -44.07
C LEU A 50 -34.73 62.46 -42.79
N ARG A 51 -35.80 62.54 -41.99
CA ARG A 51 -35.99 61.74 -40.78
C ARG A 51 -36.13 60.25 -41.11
N LEU A 52 -36.88 59.91 -42.15
CA LEU A 52 -37.03 58.53 -42.64
C LEU A 52 -35.67 57.97 -43.07
N ARG A 53 -34.87 58.75 -43.80
CA ARG A 53 -33.52 58.36 -44.20
C ARG A 53 -32.60 58.12 -42.99
N ALA A 54 -32.63 59.00 -41.99
CA ALA A 54 -31.86 58.84 -40.76
C ALA A 54 -32.27 57.57 -39.99
N GLN A 55 -33.57 57.32 -39.83
CA GLN A 55 -34.08 56.11 -39.17
C GLN A 55 -33.70 54.83 -39.93
N LYS A 56 -33.74 54.86 -41.27
CA LYS A 56 -33.34 53.71 -42.09
C LYS A 56 -31.86 53.39 -41.91
N GLU A 57 -31.00 54.41 -41.86
CA GLU A 57 -29.57 54.23 -41.61
C GLU A 57 -29.31 53.68 -40.20
N GLU A 58 -30.00 54.22 -39.19
CA GLU A 58 -29.92 53.71 -37.82
C GLU A 58 -30.32 52.22 -37.73
N ILE A 59 -31.44 51.83 -38.37
CA ILE A 59 -31.86 50.42 -38.45
C ILE A 59 -30.76 49.57 -39.11
N HIS A 60 -30.13 50.07 -40.17
CA HIS A 60 -29.07 49.34 -40.86
C HIS A 60 -27.84 49.14 -39.96
N ILE A 61 -27.41 50.18 -39.24
CA ILE A 61 -26.31 50.12 -38.28
C ILE A 61 -26.64 49.15 -37.13
N LEU A 62 -27.83 49.24 -36.55
CA LEU A 62 -28.26 48.36 -35.45
C LEU A 62 -28.29 46.89 -35.88
N HIS A 63 -28.81 46.58 -37.09
CA HIS A 63 -28.74 45.23 -37.62
C HIS A 63 -27.30 44.73 -37.77
N GLY A 64 -26.38 45.58 -38.21
CA GLY A 64 -24.96 45.24 -38.29
C GLY A 64 -24.35 44.94 -36.90
N GLN A 65 -24.69 45.75 -35.89
CA GLN A 65 -24.24 45.55 -34.52
C GLN A 65 -24.78 44.24 -33.93
N ILE A 66 -26.06 43.93 -34.17
CA ILE A 66 -26.69 42.68 -33.73
C ILE A 66 -25.98 41.48 -34.37
N ALA A 67 -25.76 41.51 -35.69
CA ALA A 67 -25.08 40.41 -36.38
C ALA A 67 -23.65 40.19 -35.85
N ALA A 68 -22.89 41.27 -35.62
CA ALA A 68 -21.55 41.19 -35.05
C ALA A 68 -21.57 40.66 -33.60
N ALA A 69 -22.56 41.06 -32.79
CA ALA A 69 -22.73 40.57 -31.43
C ALA A 69 -23.05 39.07 -31.41
N CYS A 70 -23.98 38.59 -32.25
CA CYS A 70 -24.33 37.17 -32.35
C CYS A 70 -23.13 36.30 -32.77
N LEU A 71 -22.31 36.76 -33.70
CA LEU A 71 -21.09 36.03 -34.10
C LEU A 71 -20.11 35.90 -32.92
N ARG A 72 -19.92 36.98 -32.16
CA ARG A 72 -19.05 36.97 -30.98
C ARG A 72 -19.58 36.05 -29.89
N GLU A 73 -20.90 36.05 -29.67
CA GLU A 73 -21.54 35.14 -28.71
C GLU A 73 -21.32 33.67 -29.07
N LEU A 74 -21.43 33.33 -30.36
CA LEU A 74 -21.16 31.96 -30.84
C LEU A 74 -19.69 31.56 -30.62
N GLN A 75 -18.74 32.46 -30.85
CA GLN A 75 -17.32 32.22 -30.58
C GLN A 75 -17.06 31.98 -29.08
N LEU A 76 -17.60 32.83 -28.21
CA LEU A 76 -17.46 32.68 -26.77
C LEU A 76 -18.12 31.40 -26.26
N LEU A 77 -19.21 30.97 -26.88
CA LEU A 77 -19.88 29.72 -26.53
C LEU A 77 -19.01 28.50 -26.89
N ASP A 78 -18.34 28.50 -28.04
CA ASP A 78 -17.38 27.45 -28.41
C ASP A 78 -16.19 27.40 -27.45
N GLU A 79 -15.60 28.56 -27.14
CA GLU A 79 -14.50 28.67 -26.17
C GLU A 79 -14.91 28.17 -24.78
N LYS A 80 -16.13 28.51 -24.34
CA LYS A 80 -16.71 28.01 -23.08
C LYS A 80 -16.76 26.48 -23.09
N TYR A 81 -17.30 25.85 -24.14
CA TYR A 81 -17.38 24.39 -24.23
C TYR A 81 -16.00 23.72 -24.21
N ILE A 82 -15.02 24.29 -24.90
CA ILE A 82 -13.63 23.81 -24.86
C ILE A 82 -13.08 23.89 -23.44
N LEU A 83 -13.31 25.00 -22.74
CA LEU A 83 -12.81 25.21 -21.39
C LEU A 83 -13.48 24.27 -20.38
N GLU A 84 -14.80 24.07 -20.47
CA GLU A 84 -15.55 23.11 -19.64
C GLU A 84 -15.02 21.68 -19.81
N ARG A 85 -14.69 21.28 -21.04
CA ARG A 85 -14.08 19.98 -21.32
C ARG A 85 -12.69 19.87 -20.68
N LYS A 86 -11.84 20.89 -20.84
CA LYS A 86 -10.50 20.92 -20.24
C LYS A 86 -10.56 20.85 -18.71
N PHE A 87 -11.49 21.58 -18.11
CA PHE A 87 -11.68 21.60 -16.66
C PHE A 87 -12.15 20.23 -16.13
N SER A 88 -13.07 19.58 -16.85
CA SER A 88 -13.52 18.22 -16.51
C SER A 88 -12.37 17.21 -16.59
N TYR A 89 -11.55 17.28 -17.64
CA TYR A 89 -10.36 16.44 -17.77
C TYR A 89 -9.35 16.69 -16.64
N LEU A 90 -9.06 17.96 -16.33
CA LEU A 90 -8.13 18.31 -15.26
C LEU A 90 -8.62 17.81 -13.90
N ARG A 91 -9.92 17.92 -13.62
CA ARG A 91 -10.53 17.38 -12.39
C ARG A 91 -10.33 15.88 -12.30
N MET A 92 -10.61 15.15 -13.37
CA MET A 92 -10.41 13.69 -13.43
C MET A 92 -8.94 13.30 -13.20
N ALA A 93 -8.00 13.99 -13.86
CA ALA A 93 -6.56 13.74 -13.70
C ALA A 93 -6.07 14.03 -12.27
N ILE A 94 -6.61 15.07 -11.61
CA ILE A 94 -6.32 15.36 -10.20
C ILE A 94 -6.84 14.26 -9.29
N ASP A 95 -8.08 13.80 -9.49
CA ASP A 95 -8.68 12.74 -8.68
C ASP A 95 -7.93 11.41 -8.84
N GLU A 96 -7.52 11.07 -10.06
CA GLU A 96 -6.67 9.93 -10.36
C GLU A 96 -5.31 10.05 -9.63
N LYS A 97 -4.64 11.20 -9.78
CA LYS A 97 -3.31 11.40 -9.16
C LYS A 97 -3.36 11.38 -7.64
N LYS A 98 -4.44 11.92 -7.06
CA LYS A 98 -4.68 11.87 -5.61
C LYS A 98 -4.90 10.43 -5.15
N THR A 99 -5.69 9.65 -5.88
CA THR A 99 -5.96 8.25 -5.56
C THR A 99 -4.67 7.42 -5.65
N GLU A 100 -3.88 7.59 -6.71
CA GLU A 100 -2.59 6.94 -6.88
C GLU A 100 -1.63 7.24 -5.71
N ALA A 101 -1.52 8.51 -5.32
CA ALA A 101 -0.67 8.93 -4.20
C ALA A 101 -1.13 8.31 -2.86
N ILE A 102 -2.43 8.28 -2.60
CA ILE A 102 -3.00 7.66 -1.39
C ILE A 102 -2.73 6.16 -1.38
N THR A 103 -3.01 5.46 -2.48
CA THR A 103 -2.76 4.02 -2.60
C THR A 103 -1.28 3.69 -2.45
N SER A 104 -0.39 4.45 -3.09
CA SER A 104 1.05 4.28 -2.97
C SER A 104 1.53 4.44 -1.52
N ALA A 105 1.13 5.52 -0.84
CA ALA A 105 1.48 5.76 0.56
C ALA A 105 0.90 4.68 1.48
N SER A 106 -0.33 4.22 1.22
CA SER A 106 -0.97 3.16 1.99
C SER A 106 -0.25 1.82 1.84
N ASN A 107 0.17 1.46 0.63
CA ASN A 107 0.92 0.23 0.36
C ASN A 107 2.30 0.25 1.04
N GLU A 108 3.03 1.38 0.96
CA GLU A 108 4.32 1.52 1.65
C GLU A 108 4.16 1.44 3.18
N LEU A 109 3.09 2.02 3.73
CA LEU A 109 2.79 1.91 5.16
C LEU A 109 2.47 0.47 5.56
N ALA A 110 1.70 -0.25 4.75
CA ALA A 110 1.39 -1.66 4.98
C ALA A 110 2.66 -2.52 4.95
N ARG A 111 3.57 -2.25 4.00
CA ARG A 111 4.89 -2.92 3.92
C ARG A 111 5.71 -2.67 5.20
N ARG A 112 5.87 -1.42 5.61
CA ARG A 112 6.62 -1.07 6.84
C ARG A 112 6.01 -1.66 8.11
N LYS A 113 4.67 -1.77 8.16
CA LYS A 113 3.99 -2.45 9.27
C LYS A 113 4.38 -3.93 9.32
N GLY A 114 4.46 -4.60 8.18
CA GLY A 114 4.94 -5.98 8.08
C GLY A 114 6.36 -6.13 8.59
N ASP A 115 7.29 -5.28 8.12
CA ASP A 115 8.70 -5.28 8.58
C ASP A 115 8.80 -5.09 10.11
N LEU A 116 7.95 -4.22 10.68
CA LEU A 116 7.96 -3.93 12.11
C LEU A 116 7.42 -5.11 12.94
N GLU A 117 6.40 -5.80 12.45
CA GLU A 117 5.85 -7.00 13.10
C GLU A 117 6.89 -8.13 13.12
N GLU A 118 7.61 -8.34 12.02
CA GLU A 118 8.72 -9.31 11.96
C GLU A 118 9.83 -8.95 12.94
N ASN A 119 10.21 -7.66 13.03
CA ASN A 119 11.24 -7.22 13.97
C ASN A 119 10.81 -7.41 15.44
N LEU A 120 9.52 -7.20 15.73
CA LEU A 120 8.97 -7.47 17.07
C LEU A 120 9.06 -8.97 17.41
N GLN A 121 8.70 -9.84 16.46
CA GLN A 121 8.81 -11.29 16.63
C GLN A 121 10.28 -11.72 16.82
N LEU A 122 11.20 -11.22 15.98
CA LEU A 122 12.63 -11.51 16.11
C LEU A 122 13.21 -11.02 17.44
N THR A 123 12.74 -9.87 17.94
CA THR A 123 13.16 -9.35 19.25
C THR A 123 12.69 -10.28 20.38
N HIS A 124 11.47 -10.80 20.30
CA HIS A 124 10.96 -11.77 21.26
C HIS A 124 11.77 -13.08 21.20
N ASP A 125 12.01 -13.62 20.01
CA ASP A 125 12.77 -14.86 19.82
C ASP A 125 14.22 -14.72 20.31
N LEU A 126 14.84 -13.57 20.03
CA LEU A 126 16.17 -13.25 20.54
C LEU A 126 16.18 -13.23 22.07
N LYS A 127 15.14 -12.68 22.71
CA LYS A 127 15.03 -12.65 24.18
C LYS A 127 14.93 -14.06 24.77
N VAL A 128 14.13 -14.93 24.17
CA VAL A 128 14.04 -16.34 24.59
C VAL A 128 15.41 -17.03 24.52
N VAL A 129 16.13 -16.87 23.40
CA VAL A 129 17.47 -17.45 23.23
C VAL A 129 18.48 -16.83 24.21
N ASP A 130 18.38 -15.54 24.50
CA ASP A 130 19.25 -14.85 25.47
C ASP A 130 19.06 -15.39 26.89
N ASP A 131 17.81 -15.64 27.30
CA ASP A 131 17.47 -16.19 28.61
C ASP A 131 17.93 -17.65 28.74
N GLU A 132 17.75 -18.48 27.71
CA GLU A 132 18.28 -19.84 27.66
C GLU A 132 19.82 -19.85 27.76
N ARG A 133 20.47 -18.96 27.01
CA ARG A 133 21.93 -18.80 27.06
C ARG A 133 22.37 -18.39 28.47
N TYR A 134 21.67 -17.46 29.10
CA TYR A 134 21.97 -17.02 30.46
C TYR A 134 21.92 -18.19 31.45
N ILE A 135 20.83 -18.96 31.45
CA ILE A 135 20.66 -20.14 32.32
C ILE A 135 21.77 -21.17 32.09
N PHE A 136 22.06 -21.48 30.82
CA PHE A 136 23.11 -22.44 30.47
C PHE A 136 24.49 -21.99 30.93
N VAL A 137 24.86 -20.74 30.62
CA VAL A 137 26.16 -20.16 30.98
C VAL A 137 26.30 -20.05 32.50
N SER A 138 25.29 -19.58 33.22
CA SER A 138 25.35 -19.49 34.69
C SER A 138 25.51 -20.86 35.35
N SER A 139 24.84 -21.89 34.82
CA SER A 139 24.98 -23.27 35.31
C SER A 139 26.39 -23.81 35.08
N LEU A 140 26.96 -23.54 33.90
CA LEU A 140 28.30 -23.99 33.55
C LEU A 140 29.39 -23.28 34.37
N LEU A 141 29.23 -21.97 34.60
CA LEU A 141 30.11 -21.24 35.50
C LEU A 141 29.96 -21.69 36.96
N GLY A 142 28.74 -21.99 37.41
CA GLY A 142 28.50 -22.56 38.74
C GLY A 142 29.27 -23.87 38.92
N LEU A 143 29.15 -24.78 37.95
CA LEU A 143 29.92 -26.03 37.95
C LEU A 143 31.43 -25.79 38.01
N LEU A 144 31.97 -24.88 37.19
CA LEU A 144 33.41 -24.57 37.22
C LEU A 144 33.85 -23.97 38.57
N ALA A 145 33.02 -23.12 39.16
CA ALA A 145 33.28 -22.49 40.45
C ALA A 145 33.36 -23.52 41.60
N ASP A 146 32.54 -24.57 41.57
CA ASP A 146 32.58 -25.67 42.55
C ASP A 146 33.94 -26.40 42.56
N TYR A 147 34.68 -26.35 41.46
CA TYR A 147 36.05 -26.89 41.33
C TYR A 147 37.14 -25.81 41.39
N GLY A 148 36.79 -24.56 41.73
CA GLY A 148 37.73 -23.45 41.83
C GLY A 148 38.27 -22.95 40.49
N ILE A 149 37.64 -23.31 39.37
CA ILE A 149 38.06 -22.89 38.02
C ILE A 149 37.30 -21.62 37.65
N TRP A 150 38.05 -20.56 37.35
CA TRP A 150 37.49 -19.28 36.91
C TRP A 150 38.00 -18.92 35.51
N PRO A 151 37.14 -18.98 34.48
CA PRO A 151 37.49 -18.47 33.16
C PRO A 151 37.80 -16.98 33.22
N HIS A 152 38.89 -16.55 32.58
CA HIS A 152 39.28 -15.14 32.55
C HIS A 152 38.30 -14.28 31.74
N VAL A 153 37.61 -14.89 30.77
CA VAL A 153 36.57 -14.28 29.93
C VAL A 153 35.39 -15.24 29.84
N VAL A 154 34.16 -14.72 29.93
CA VAL A 154 32.91 -15.48 29.77
C VAL A 154 32.44 -15.49 28.32
N ASN A 155 33.26 -16.07 27.44
CA ASN A 155 32.86 -16.39 26.08
C ASN A 155 32.79 -17.91 25.89
N ALA A 156 32.12 -18.37 24.83
CA ALA A 156 31.88 -19.79 24.60
C ALA A 156 33.19 -20.60 24.55
N SER A 157 34.22 -20.12 23.87
CA SER A 157 35.49 -20.83 23.74
C SER A 157 36.20 -20.99 25.09
N ALA A 158 36.30 -19.93 25.88
CA ALA A 158 36.95 -19.95 27.19
C ALA A 158 36.22 -20.87 28.16
N ILE A 159 34.89 -20.76 28.23
CA ILE A 159 34.08 -21.62 29.09
C ILE A 159 34.22 -23.09 28.66
N SER A 160 34.08 -23.40 27.37
CA SER A 160 34.23 -24.77 26.86
C SER A 160 35.62 -25.35 27.13
N ASN A 161 36.68 -24.54 27.01
CA ASN A 161 38.05 -24.98 27.32
C ASN A 161 38.22 -25.27 28.82
N SER A 162 37.69 -24.42 29.70
CA SER A 162 37.71 -24.64 31.14
C SER A 162 36.94 -25.90 31.55
N VAL A 163 35.78 -26.15 30.92
CA VAL A 163 34.97 -27.36 31.16
C VAL A 163 35.69 -28.61 30.67
N LYS A 164 36.34 -28.53 29.51
CA LYS A 164 37.16 -29.63 28.99
C LYS A 164 38.33 -29.95 29.92
N LEU A 165 39.03 -28.93 30.41
CA LEU A 165 40.12 -29.10 31.37
C LEU A 165 39.63 -29.80 32.64
N LEU A 166 38.48 -29.36 33.18
CA LEU A 166 37.86 -30.00 34.33
C LEU A 166 37.50 -31.47 34.06
N HIS A 167 36.88 -31.74 32.91
CA HIS A 167 36.54 -33.10 32.50
C HIS A 167 37.79 -33.99 32.43
N ASP A 168 38.85 -33.52 31.77
CA ASP A 168 40.09 -34.28 31.58
C ASP A 168 40.77 -34.56 32.94
N GLU A 169 40.76 -33.58 33.86
CA GLU A 169 41.27 -33.76 35.22
C GLU A 169 40.48 -34.83 36.00
N LEU A 170 39.14 -34.74 35.99
CA LEU A 170 38.28 -35.70 36.68
C LEU A 170 38.44 -37.10 36.10
N GLN A 171 38.50 -37.23 34.77
CA GLN A 171 38.73 -38.49 34.08
C GLN A 171 40.10 -39.09 34.47
N TRP A 172 41.16 -38.29 34.53
CA TRP A 172 42.48 -38.74 34.93
C TRP A 172 42.53 -39.22 36.39
N LYS A 173 41.87 -38.49 37.31
CA LYS A 173 41.74 -38.88 38.72
C LYS A 173 41.00 -40.20 38.89
N ILE A 174 39.93 -40.42 38.14
CA ILE A 174 39.16 -41.68 38.14
C ILE A 174 40.01 -42.83 37.61
N LYS A 175 40.71 -42.64 36.49
CA LYS A 175 41.57 -43.70 35.92
C LYS A 175 42.68 -44.10 36.89
N THR A 176 43.37 -43.11 37.44
CA THR A 176 44.47 -43.33 38.39
C THR A 176 43.98 -44.02 39.66
N SER A 177 42.81 -43.66 40.18
CA SER A 177 42.25 -44.33 41.37
C SER A 177 41.88 -45.79 41.08
N HIS A 178 41.28 -46.10 39.93
CA HIS A 178 40.98 -47.47 39.51
C HIS A 178 42.25 -48.32 39.38
N ASP A 179 43.30 -47.77 38.78
CA ASP A 179 44.57 -48.48 38.64
C ASP A 179 45.21 -48.75 40.02
N ARG A 180 45.16 -47.79 40.95
CA ARG A 180 45.62 -47.99 42.34
C ARG A 180 44.80 -49.03 43.09
N ILE A 181 43.48 -49.05 42.90
CA ILE A 181 42.59 -50.07 43.51
C ILE A 181 42.96 -51.45 42.96
N ARG A 182 43.14 -51.58 41.63
CA ARG A 182 43.54 -52.84 41.00
C ARG A 182 44.87 -53.35 41.54
N GLU A 183 45.86 -52.47 41.68
CA GLU A 183 47.17 -52.79 42.26
C GLU A 183 47.02 -53.31 43.69
N LEU A 184 46.33 -52.59 44.57
CA LEU A 184 46.09 -53.00 45.96
C LEU A 184 45.35 -54.34 46.05
N SER A 185 44.32 -54.56 45.21
CA SER A 185 43.60 -55.83 45.15
C SER A 185 44.48 -56.99 44.66
N SER A 186 45.41 -56.74 43.73
CA SER A 186 46.35 -57.76 43.23
C SER A 186 47.40 -58.16 44.28
N VAL A 187 47.89 -57.21 45.09
CA VAL A 187 48.82 -57.46 46.19
C VAL A 187 48.13 -58.23 47.32
N LEU A 188 46.87 -57.92 47.61
CA LEU A 188 46.07 -58.65 48.60
C LEU A 188 45.71 -60.06 48.11
N GLY A 189 45.40 -60.24 46.82
CA GLY A 189 45.18 -61.55 46.20
C GLY A 189 46.43 -62.43 46.19
N SER A 190 47.62 -61.84 46.05
CA SER A 190 48.89 -62.58 46.05
C SER A 190 49.37 -63.00 47.45
N LYS A 191 48.94 -62.31 48.51
CA LYS A 191 49.29 -62.66 49.91
C LYS A 191 48.43 -63.78 50.52
N ASN A 192 47.31 -64.13 49.89
CA ASN A 192 46.46 -65.25 50.31
C ASN A 192 46.71 -66.53 49.49
N GLY A 193 47.70 -66.52 48.59
CA GLY A 193 48.01 -67.62 47.69
C GLY A 193 49.31 -68.35 48.03
N SER A 194 49.47 -68.83 49.26
CA SER A 194 50.46 -69.88 49.53
C SER A 194 50.09 -70.71 50.75
N SER A 195 49.14 -71.63 50.58
CA SER A 195 49.19 -72.96 51.17
C SER A 195 48.04 -73.84 50.63
N SER A 196 48.44 -74.87 49.87
CA SER A 196 47.92 -76.25 49.92
C SER A 196 47.38 -76.82 48.60
N HIS A 197 48.18 -77.77 48.09
CA HIS A 197 47.86 -79.05 47.45
C HIS A 197 46.90 -79.17 46.26
N ASP A 198 47.42 -79.87 45.24
CA ASP A 198 46.72 -80.59 44.17
C ASP A 198 45.36 -81.16 44.57
N ILE A 199 44.36 -81.07 43.68
CA ILE A 199 43.63 -82.20 43.07
C ILE A 199 42.88 -81.69 41.82
N ASP A 200 42.94 -82.51 40.78
CA ASP A 200 42.31 -82.40 39.46
C ASP A 200 40.80 -82.05 39.41
N ASN A 201 40.43 -81.23 38.40
CA ASN A 201 39.17 -81.24 37.62
C ASN A 201 37.85 -80.96 38.40
N PRO A 202 36.66 -80.73 37.79
CA PRO A 202 36.30 -80.37 36.41
C PRO A 202 35.40 -79.12 36.31
N VAL A 203 35.30 -78.48 35.13
CA VAL A 203 34.10 -77.67 34.82
C VAL A 203 33.62 -77.93 33.39
N SER A 204 32.58 -78.78 33.33
CA SER A 204 31.54 -78.80 32.31
C SER A 204 30.45 -77.77 32.69
N GLY A 205 29.76 -77.21 31.68
CA GLY A 205 28.55 -76.38 31.79
C GLY A 205 28.82 -74.91 31.44
N ILE A 206 28.72 -74.44 30.19
CA ILE A 206 27.53 -74.30 29.35
C ILE A 206 26.35 -73.65 30.11
N LEU A 207 26.05 -72.37 29.83
CA LEU A 207 24.89 -71.92 29.05
C LEU A 207 24.72 -70.37 29.09
N THR A 208 24.58 -69.79 27.88
CA THR A 208 23.68 -68.66 27.49
C THR A 208 23.70 -67.33 28.24
N GLY A 209 23.60 -66.17 27.58
CA GLY A 209 23.34 -65.91 26.18
C GLY A 209 23.26 -64.40 25.90
N GLN A 210 23.76 -64.04 24.71
CA GLN A 210 23.35 -62.95 23.80
C GLN A 210 22.53 -61.77 24.34
N ILE A 211 23.03 -60.55 24.09
CA ILE A 211 22.32 -59.56 23.25
C ILE A 211 23.34 -58.83 22.35
N ILE A 212 23.12 -58.97 21.05
CA ILE A 212 23.79 -58.27 19.93
C ILE A 212 22.99 -56.98 19.67
N HIS A 213 23.66 -55.84 19.54
CA HIS A 213 23.04 -54.63 18.95
C HIS A 213 23.45 -54.53 17.47
N PRO A 214 22.49 -54.55 16.53
CA PRO A 214 22.73 -54.22 15.15
C PRO A 214 22.60 -52.72 14.89
N SER A 215 23.26 -52.33 13.81
CA SER A 215 23.49 -51.00 13.28
C SER A 215 22.35 -50.51 12.35
N MET A 216 22.31 -49.19 12.17
CA MET A 216 21.78 -48.41 11.03
C MET A 216 20.26 -48.24 10.83
N GLY A 217 19.85 -46.96 10.71
CA GLY A 217 18.89 -46.54 9.68
C GLY A 217 17.89 -45.43 10.05
N GLN A 218 17.89 -44.36 9.24
CA GLN A 218 16.78 -43.40 8.96
C GLN A 218 16.50 -42.37 10.07
N HIS A 219 16.31 -41.06 9.88
CA HIS A 219 15.87 -40.19 8.77
C HIS A 219 16.69 -38.86 8.84
N GLY A 220 16.93 -38.05 7.82
CA GLY A 220 16.20 -37.85 6.57
C GLY A 220 15.35 -36.58 6.61
N THR A 221 15.97 -35.39 6.62
CA THR A 221 15.45 -34.16 5.97
C THR A 221 16.54 -33.08 5.92
N SER A 222 17.08 -32.85 4.72
CA SER A 222 17.82 -31.63 4.37
C SER A 222 17.33 -31.20 2.99
N ALA A 223 16.80 -29.98 2.90
CA ALA A 223 16.63 -29.27 1.65
C ALA A 223 16.85 -27.79 1.94
N SER A 224 18.04 -27.31 1.57
CA SER A 224 18.39 -25.90 1.48
C SER A 224 18.45 -25.52 -0.01
N ASN A 225 17.66 -24.49 -0.34
CA ASN A 225 17.86 -23.43 -1.33
C ASN A 225 18.31 -23.76 -2.78
N HIS A 226 17.55 -23.29 -3.78
CA HIS A 226 17.93 -22.14 -4.63
C HIS A 226 16.87 -21.80 -5.71
N HIS A 227 16.36 -20.57 -5.63
CA HIS A 227 16.30 -19.51 -6.66
C HIS A 227 16.28 -19.85 -8.16
N ILE A 228 15.20 -19.45 -8.85
CA ILE A 228 15.12 -18.89 -10.24
C ILE A 228 13.91 -17.92 -10.20
N ALA A 229 14.06 -16.59 -10.07
CA ALA A 229 14.39 -15.60 -11.10
C ALA A 229 13.42 -15.58 -12.30
N GLU A 230 12.40 -14.71 -12.29
CA GLU A 230 11.90 -14.02 -13.48
C GLU A 230 11.41 -12.61 -13.12
N GLN A 231 12.24 -11.62 -13.46
CA GLN A 231 11.83 -10.25 -13.79
C GLN A 231 11.65 -10.19 -15.31
N GLN A 232 10.88 -9.19 -15.75
CA GLN A 232 10.68 -8.63 -17.11
C GLN A 232 9.29 -8.93 -17.70
N ILE A 233 8.54 -7.99 -18.31
CA ILE A 233 8.75 -6.60 -18.74
C ILE A 233 7.35 -6.02 -19.04
N TRP A 234 7.16 -4.73 -18.78
CA TRP A 234 6.09 -3.91 -19.36
C TRP A 234 6.51 -3.42 -20.76
N ASN A 235 5.61 -3.52 -21.73
CA ASN A 235 5.49 -2.61 -22.87
C ASN A 235 4.01 -2.26 -23.03
#